data_AF-A0A833IR32-F1
#
_entry.id   AF-A0A833IR32-F1
#
_cell.length_a   1.000
_cell.length_b   1.000
_cell.length_c   1.000
_cell.angle_alpha   90.00
_cell.angle_beta   90.00
_cell.angle_gamma   90.00
#
_symmetry.space_group_name_H-M   'P 1'
#
loop_
_entity.id
_entity.type
_entity.pdbx_description
1 polymer ?
#
loop_
_entity_poly.entity_id
_entity_poly.type
_entity_poly.pdbx_seq_one_letter_code
_entity_poly.pdbx_strand_id
1 'polypeptide(L)'
;MNHYLKRFIPALAVLGLTACAGMHGQHAHHGPLDTAPPGGEYAQVSELVPLPAFIPGLGTLYVQPATLPAGPFLAYDRDDRLVSTIYMIPLDDLNARKNFPELATAERKVVRTELAYNAGHPGVAEPHYHIVLWHVPPAEAKLK
;
A
#
# COMPACT_ATOMS: atom_id res chain seq x y z
N MET A 1 -41.12 61.01 43.39
CA MET A 1 -41.08 59.95 44.41
C MET A 1 -40.20 58.84 43.88
N ASN A 2 -39.00 58.69 44.48
CA ASN A 2 -37.98 57.62 44.36
C ASN A 2 -37.40 57.28 42.98
N HIS A 3 -36.14 56.90 42.81
CA HIS A 3 -34.85 57.16 43.47
C HIS A 3 -33.83 56.41 42.58
N TYR A 4 -32.68 57.03 42.29
CA TYR A 4 -31.45 56.35 41.84
C TYR A 4 -31.15 55.11 42.71
N LEU A 5 -30.64 54.00 42.14
CA LEU A 5 -29.30 53.46 42.48
C LEU A 5 -28.87 52.25 41.62
N LYS A 6 -27.67 52.34 41.06
CA LYS A 6 -26.88 51.26 40.46
C LYS A 6 -26.50 50.21 41.52
N ARG A 7 -26.49 48.92 41.15
CA ARG A 7 -25.64 47.92 41.81
C ARG A 7 -25.15 46.89 40.80
N PHE A 8 -23.83 46.93 40.56
CA PHE A 8 -23.00 45.89 39.96
C PHE A 8 -23.00 44.62 40.83
N ILE A 9 -22.79 43.45 40.20
CA ILE A 9 -21.92 42.31 40.62
C ILE A 9 -22.13 41.13 39.61
N PRO A 10 -21.12 40.30 39.32
CA PRO A 10 -20.64 40.06 37.94
C PRO A 10 -20.93 38.67 37.34
N ALA A 11 -20.59 38.56 36.05
CA ALA A 11 -20.00 37.42 35.36
C ALA A 11 -20.61 36.01 35.52
N LEU A 12 -21.15 35.49 34.41
CA LEU A 12 -20.69 34.19 33.93
C LEU A 12 -20.49 34.26 32.42
N ALA A 13 -19.24 34.42 32.02
CA ALA A 13 -18.79 34.17 30.65
C ALA A 13 -18.87 32.65 30.43
N VAL A 14 -19.82 32.18 29.62
CA VAL A 14 -19.71 30.85 29.02
C VAL A 14 -18.92 31.01 27.74
N LEU A 15 -17.61 30.83 27.91
CA LEU A 15 -16.61 30.70 26.86
C LEU A 15 -17.03 29.55 25.92
N GLY A 16 -16.98 29.82 24.62
CA GLY A 16 -17.27 28.82 23.60
C GLY A 16 -16.25 27.68 23.58
N LEU A 17 -16.70 26.53 23.11
CA LEU A 17 -15.85 25.54 22.44
C LEU A 17 -16.62 24.99 21.24
N THR A 18 -16.65 25.78 20.17
CA THR A 18 -16.94 25.27 18.83
C THR A 18 -15.72 24.58 18.27
N ALA A 19 -15.95 23.39 17.71
CA ALA A 19 -15.11 22.63 16.78
C ALA A 19 -13.78 22.05 17.30
N CYS A 20 -13.76 20.72 17.40
CA CYS A 20 -12.78 19.87 16.71
C CYS A 20 -13.46 18.52 16.44
N ALA A 21 -14.33 18.48 15.43
CA ALA A 21 -14.60 17.23 14.73
C ALA A 21 -13.31 16.84 14.00
N GLY A 22 -12.89 15.58 14.16
CA GLY A 22 -11.87 14.99 13.29
C GLY A 22 -10.57 14.59 13.98
N MET A 23 -10.63 13.61 14.88
CA MET A 23 -9.54 12.63 15.01
C MET A 23 -10.12 11.24 15.21
N HIS A 24 -10.90 10.76 14.22
CA HIS A 24 -10.91 9.32 13.98
C HIS A 24 -9.60 9.00 13.27
N GLY A 25 -8.53 8.83 14.04
CA GLY A 25 -7.43 7.99 13.60
C GLY A 25 -8.05 6.62 13.38
N GLN A 26 -8.37 6.30 12.12
CA GLN A 26 -8.59 4.92 11.73
C GLN A 26 -7.27 4.22 12.07
N HIS A 27 -7.25 3.50 13.19
CA HIS A 27 -6.23 2.50 13.42
C HIS A 27 -6.27 1.61 12.19
N ALA A 28 -5.22 1.68 11.36
CA ALA A 28 -5.02 0.74 10.29
C ALA A 28 -5.10 -0.64 10.95
N HIS A 29 -6.14 -1.40 10.59
CA HIS A 29 -6.31 -2.73 11.11
C HIS A 29 -5.12 -3.53 10.60
N HIS A 30 -4.12 -3.78 11.45
CA HIS A 30 -2.91 -4.47 11.03
C HIS A 30 -3.28 -5.89 10.59
N GLY A 31 -3.41 -6.10 9.29
CA GLY A 31 -3.73 -7.40 8.72
C GLY A 31 -2.49 -8.27 8.63
N PRO A 32 -2.64 -9.60 8.46
CA PRO A 32 -1.52 -10.55 8.40
C PRO A 32 -0.44 -10.23 7.35
N LEU A 33 -0.76 -9.42 6.34
CA LEU A 33 0.14 -9.06 5.25
C LEU A 33 0.87 -7.72 5.44
N ASP A 34 0.59 -6.97 6.51
CA ASP A 34 1.05 -5.56 6.63
C ASP A 34 2.56 -5.43 6.85
N THR A 35 3.17 -6.47 7.41
CA THR A 35 4.60 -6.53 7.68
C THR A 35 5.23 -7.79 7.10
N ALA A 36 6.46 -7.69 6.60
CA ALA A 36 7.23 -8.85 6.18
C ALA A 36 7.82 -9.62 7.38
N PRO A 37 8.00 -10.95 7.26
CA PRO A 37 7.47 -11.78 6.19
C PRO A 37 5.95 -12.01 6.35
N PRO A 38 5.17 -12.12 5.26
CA PRO A 38 3.71 -12.30 5.31
C PRO A 38 3.23 -13.64 5.90
N GLY A 39 4.13 -14.60 6.10
CA GLY A 39 3.80 -15.96 6.54
C GLY A 39 3.05 -16.78 5.50
N GLY A 40 2.46 -17.91 5.91
CA GLY A 40 1.74 -18.82 5.01
C GLY A 40 2.64 -19.39 3.89
N GLU A 41 2.06 -19.57 2.70
CA GLU A 41 2.74 -20.14 1.53
C GLU A 41 3.52 -19.10 0.71
N TYR A 42 3.74 -17.90 1.24
CA TYR A 42 4.53 -16.89 0.56
C TYR A 42 6.02 -17.21 0.66
N ALA A 43 6.69 -17.27 -0.49
CA ALA A 43 8.13 -17.39 -0.61
C ALA A 43 8.76 -16.05 -1.00
N GLN A 44 9.97 -15.78 -0.52
CA GLN A 44 10.71 -14.60 -0.94
C GLN A 44 11.23 -14.83 -2.37
N VAL A 45 11.04 -13.87 -3.27
CA VAL A 45 11.37 -14.05 -4.70
C VAL A 45 12.85 -14.34 -4.92
N SER A 46 13.75 -13.76 -4.11
CA SER A 46 15.19 -14.01 -4.17
C SER A 46 15.60 -15.44 -3.84
N GLU A 47 14.71 -16.23 -3.23
CA GLU A 47 14.93 -17.66 -2.98
C GLU A 47 14.46 -18.52 -4.16
N LEU A 48 13.63 -17.97 -5.05
CA LEU A 48 13.07 -18.66 -6.21
C LEU A 48 13.87 -18.42 -7.48
N VAL A 49 14.45 -17.22 -7.62
CA VAL A 49 15.21 -16.78 -8.80
C VAL A 49 16.44 -15.97 -8.36
N PRO A 50 17.52 -15.92 -9.16
CA PRO A 50 18.77 -15.24 -8.81
C PRO A 50 18.63 -13.71 -8.87
N LEU A 51 17.92 -13.15 -7.91
CA LEU A 51 17.70 -11.72 -7.71
C LEU A 51 18.14 -11.32 -6.30
N PRO A 52 18.52 -10.03 -6.08
CA PRO A 52 18.80 -9.56 -4.74
C PRO A 52 17.56 -9.63 -3.84
N ALA A 53 17.77 -9.84 -2.54
CA ALA A 53 16.69 -9.89 -1.55
C ALA A 53 15.82 -8.61 -1.52
N PHE A 54 16.45 -7.45 -1.74
CA PHE A 54 15.81 -6.16 -1.87
C PHE A 54 16.15 -5.55 -3.23
N ILE A 55 15.13 -5.18 -4.00
CA ILE A 55 15.29 -4.60 -5.33
C ILE A 55 15.02 -3.09 -5.25
N PRO A 56 16.00 -2.22 -5.51
CA PRO A 56 15.76 -0.78 -5.53
C PRO A 56 14.60 -0.41 -6.47
N GLY A 57 13.64 0.36 -5.94
CA GLY A 57 12.41 0.74 -6.65
C GLY A 57 11.25 -0.24 -6.53
N LEU A 58 11.45 -1.49 -6.08
CA LEU A 58 10.38 -2.47 -5.87
C LEU A 58 10.28 -2.96 -4.42
N GLY A 59 11.41 -3.09 -3.72
CA GLY A 59 11.48 -3.53 -2.33
C GLY A 59 11.84 -5.02 -2.19
N THR A 60 11.54 -5.58 -1.02
CA THR A 60 11.60 -7.03 -0.79
C THR A 60 10.31 -7.65 -1.32
N LEU A 61 10.43 -8.62 -2.23
CA LEU A 61 9.28 -9.23 -2.88
C LEU A 61 8.97 -10.61 -2.31
N TYR A 62 7.69 -10.87 -2.02
CA TYR A 62 7.15 -12.17 -1.69
C TYR A 62 6.05 -12.57 -2.66
N VAL A 63 5.90 -13.85 -2.96
CA VAL A 63 4.84 -14.38 -3.82
C VAL A 63 4.44 -15.76 -3.37
N GLN A 64 3.17 -16.12 -3.54
CA GLN A 64 2.78 -17.53 -3.42
C GLN A 64 3.20 -18.26 -4.69
N PRO A 65 4.03 -19.32 -4.63
CA PRO A 65 4.52 -19.99 -5.84
C PRO A 65 3.40 -20.47 -6.78
N ALA A 66 2.23 -20.82 -6.24
CA ALA A 66 1.07 -21.26 -7.01
C ALA A 66 0.43 -20.16 -7.89
N THR A 67 0.76 -18.88 -7.67
CA THR A 67 0.21 -17.76 -8.45
C THR A 67 1.18 -17.24 -9.51
N LEU A 68 2.36 -17.85 -9.64
CA LEU A 68 3.32 -17.53 -10.69
C LEU A 68 2.78 -17.92 -12.08
N PRO A 69 3.15 -17.17 -13.14
CA PRO A 69 4.05 -16.01 -13.12
C PRO A 69 3.35 -14.68 -12.76
N ALA A 70 2.02 -14.65 -12.70
CA ALA A 70 1.26 -13.40 -12.64
C ALA A 70 1.31 -12.68 -11.27
N GLY A 71 1.29 -13.42 -10.17
CA GLY A 71 1.26 -12.88 -8.80
C GLY A 71 -0.16 -12.81 -8.19
N PRO A 72 -0.41 -11.89 -7.25
CA PRO A 72 0.39 -10.69 -6.97
C PRO A 72 1.66 -11.01 -6.18
N PHE A 73 2.69 -10.24 -6.48
CA PHE A 73 3.88 -10.11 -5.64
C PHE A 73 3.60 -9.04 -4.58
N LEU A 74 3.85 -9.37 -3.31
CA LEU A 74 3.79 -8.43 -2.20
C LEU A 74 5.14 -7.70 -2.08
N ALA A 75 5.11 -6.38 -2.13
CA ALA A 75 6.31 -5.55 -2.09
C ALA A 75 6.42 -4.80 -0.76
N TYR A 76 7.50 -5.06 -0.04
CA TYR A 76 7.79 -4.47 1.25
C TYR A 76 8.95 -3.48 1.17
N ASP A 77 8.81 -2.33 1.82
CA ASP A 77 9.90 -1.36 1.92
C ASP A 77 10.95 -1.76 2.98
N ARG A 78 11.98 -0.93 3.21
CA ARG A 78 13.05 -1.22 4.18
C ARG A 78 12.60 -1.28 5.65
N ASP A 79 11.39 -0.82 5.97
CA ASP A 79 10.81 -0.97 7.31
C ASP A 79 9.92 -2.21 7.39
N ASP A 80 10.04 -3.12 6.42
CA ASP A 80 9.22 -4.32 6.27
C ASP A 80 7.72 -4.00 6.12
N ARG A 81 7.35 -2.79 5.71
CA ARG A 81 5.93 -2.39 5.54
C ARG A 81 5.45 -2.73 4.12
N LEU A 82 4.26 -3.31 4.00
CA LEU A 82 3.62 -3.54 2.70
C LEU A 82 3.32 -2.19 2.02
N VAL A 83 4.00 -1.90 0.91
CA VAL A 83 3.86 -0.63 0.19
C VAL A 83 3.15 -0.77 -1.15
N SER A 84 3.25 -1.92 -1.81
CA SER A 84 2.52 -2.18 -3.04
C SER A 84 2.28 -3.68 -3.26
N THR A 85 1.36 -3.97 -4.16
CA THR A 85 1.23 -5.28 -4.83
C THR A 85 1.51 -5.13 -6.31
N ILE A 86 2.18 -6.11 -6.90
CA ILE A 86 2.63 -6.04 -8.29
C ILE A 86 2.14 -7.28 -9.01
N TYR A 87 1.50 -7.11 -10.17
CA TYR A 87 1.28 -8.21 -11.12
C TYR A 87 2.30 -8.11 -12.24
N MET A 88 2.86 -9.24 -12.62
CA MET A 88 3.78 -9.35 -13.75
C MET A 88 3.04 -10.00 -14.91
N ILE A 89 2.55 -9.19 -15.85
CA ILE A 89 1.75 -9.69 -16.97
C ILE A 89 2.60 -9.69 -18.25
N PRO A 90 2.91 -10.87 -18.83
CA PRO A 90 3.68 -10.96 -20.07
C PRO A 90 3.03 -10.19 -21.22
N LEU A 91 3.85 -9.53 -22.03
CA LEU A 91 3.36 -8.81 -23.21
C LEU A 91 2.70 -9.76 -24.22
N ASP A 92 3.21 -10.98 -24.32
CA ASP A 92 2.65 -12.02 -25.20
C ASP A 92 1.24 -12.44 -24.78
N ASP A 93 0.98 -12.57 -23.47
CA ASP A 93 -0.36 -12.86 -22.95
C ASP A 93 -1.35 -11.72 -23.27
N LEU A 94 -0.91 -10.46 -23.18
CA LEU A 94 -1.72 -9.30 -23.58
C LEU A 94 -2.00 -9.29 -25.08
N ASN A 95 -0.99 -9.57 -25.91
CA ASN A 95 -1.14 -9.64 -27.37
C ASN A 95 -2.05 -10.80 -27.80
N ALA A 96 -2.00 -11.93 -27.08
CA ALA A 96 -2.89 -13.06 -27.26
C ALA A 96 -4.31 -12.80 -26.72
N ARG A 97 -4.56 -11.63 -26.11
CA ARG A 97 -5.85 -11.24 -25.51
C ARG A 97 -6.30 -12.24 -24.45
N LYS A 98 -5.35 -12.80 -23.71
CA LYS A 98 -5.62 -13.73 -22.63
C LYS A 98 -6.37 -13.02 -21.50
N ASN A 99 -7.38 -13.69 -20.96
CA ASN A 99 -8.12 -13.21 -19.80
C ASN A 99 -7.39 -13.61 -18.50
N PHE A 100 -7.46 -12.73 -17.50
CA PHE A 100 -6.95 -12.97 -16.14
C PHE A 100 -8.08 -12.76 -15.12
N PRO A 101 -9.07 -13.68 -15.04
CA PRO A 101 -10.33 -13.43 -14.34
C PRO A 101 -10.22 -13.46 -12.81
N GLU A 102 -9.20 -14.12 -12.26
CA GLU A 102 -9.13 -14.47 -10.83
C GLU A 102 -7.75 -14.13 -10.23
N LEU A 103 -7.20 -12.97 -10.59
CA LEU A 103 -6.00 -12.48 -9.93
C LEU A 103 -6.32 -12.15 -8.47
N ALA A 104 -5.64 -12.83 -7.54
CA ALA A 104 -5.77 -12.57 -6.11
C ALA A 104 -5.36 -11.15 -5.77
N THR A 105 -5.94 -10.56 -4.71
CA THR A 105 -5.56 -9.22 -4.23
C THR A 105 -5.07 -9.30 -2.80
N ALA A 106 -4.27 -8.32 -2.35
CA ALA A 106 -3.87 -8.22 -0.94
C ALA A 106 -4.98 -7.69 -0.02
N GLU A 107 -6.19 -7.40 -0.55
CA GLU A 107 -7.30 -6.81 0.22
C GLU A 107 -6.88 -5.55 0.98
N ARG A 108 -6.15 -4.67 0.30
CA ARG A 108 -5.69 -3.36 0.82
C ARG A 108 -6.21 -2.23 -0.05
N LYS A 109 -6.41 -1.08 0.59
CA LYS A 109 -6.75 0.15 -0.12
C LYS A 109 -5.66 0.46 -1.14
N VAL A 110 -6.07 0.74 -2.38
CA VAL A 110 -5.17 1.21 -3.43
C VAL A 110 -5.25 2.74 -3.47
N VAL A 111 -4.10 3.41 -3.40
CA VAL A 111 -4.01 4.88 -3.47
C VAL A 111 -3.47 5.37 -4.81
N ARG A 112 -2.79 4.51 -5.58
CA ARG A 112 -2.30 4.78 -6.93
C ARG A 112 -2.11 3.47 -7.69
N THR A 113 -2.32 3.51 -8.99
CA THR A 113 -1.94 2.44 -9.92
C THR A 113 -0.90 2.94 -10.90
N GLU A 114 0.04 2.07 -11.24
CA GLU A 114 1.07 2.33 -12.24
C GLU A 114 1.26 1.11 -13.13
N LEU A 115 1.45 1.34 -14.44
CA LEU A 115 1.79 0.31 -15.41
C LEU A 115 3.16 0.65 -15.97
N ALA A 116 4.15 -0.17 -15.67
CA ALA A 116 5.53 0.03 -16.11
C ALA A 116 5.97 -1.13 -17.00
N TYR A 117 6.43 -0.80 -18.21
CA TYR A 117 7.03 -1.77 -19.10
C TYR A 117 8.39 -2.21 -18.55
N ASN A 118 8.63 -3.52 -18.56
CA ASN A 118 9.91 -4.14 -18.29
C ASN A 118 10.31 -4.96 -19.53
N ALA A 119 11.51 -4.70 -20.05
CA ALA A 119 12.01 -5.40 -21.23
C ALA A 119 12.43 -6.86 -20.96
N GLY A 120 12.37 -7.30 -19.70
CA GLY A 120 12.93 -8.57 -19.23
C GLY A 120 14.29 -8.38 -18.57
N HIS A 121 14.68 -9.34 -17.75
CA HIS A 121 15.96 -9.36 -17.04
C HIS A 121 16.38 -10.81 -16.73
N PRO A 122 17.64 -11.07 -16.31
CA PRO A 122 18.02 -12.38 -15.80
C PRO A 122 17.04 -12.86 -14.72
N GLY A 123 16.45 -14.04 -14.90
CA GLY A 123 15.38 -14.59 -14.05
C GLY A 123 13.97 -14.50 -14.65
N VAL A 124 13.67 -13.46 -15.44
CA VAL A 124 12.40 -13.32 -16.20
C VAL A 124 12.72 -12.65 -17.54
N ALA A 125 13.05 -13.45 -18.55
CA ALA A 125 13.59 -12.95 -19.82
C ALA A 125 12.55 -12.26 -20.72
N GLU A 126 11.30 -12.66 -20.61
CA GLU A 126 10.22 -12.18 -21.48
C GLU A 126 9.79 -10.75 -21.09
N PRO A 127 9.56 -9.85 -22.06
CA PRO A 127 8.99 -8.54 -21.78
C PRO A 127 7.62 -8.64 -21.11
N HIS A 128 7.39 -7.82 -20.10
CA HIS A 128 6.18 -7.84 -19.30
C HIS A 128 5.85 -6.44 -18.77
N TYR A 129 4.61 -6.25 -18.36
CA TYR A 129 4.22 -5.07 -17.59
C TYR A 129 4.18 -5.42 -16.10
N HIS A 130 4.78 -4.55 -15.29
CA HIS A 130 4.44 -4.45 -13.88
C HIS A 130 3.17 -3.62 -13.76
N ILE A 131 2.08 -4.25 -13.31
CA ILE A 131 0.87 -3.56 -12.89
C ILE A 131 0.97 -3.39 -11.37
N VAL A 132 1.36 -2.20 -10.94
CA VAL A 132 1.64 -1.87 -9.53
C VAL A 132 0.43 -1.21 -8.90
N LEU A 133 -0.09 -1.82 -7.85
CA LEU A 133 -1.11 -1.26 -6.97
C LEU A 133 -0.45 -0.78 -5.70
N TRP A 134 -0.32 0.54 -5.56
CA TRP A 134 0.28 1.16 -4.39
C TRP A 134 -0.71 1.25 -3.23
N HIS A 135 -0.26 0.86 -2.04
CA HIS A 135 -1.01 0.94 -0.78
C HIS A 135 -0.63 2.16 0.07
N VAL A 136 0.48 2.81 -0.31
CA VAL A 136 0.98 4.07 0.25
C VAL A 136 1.37 5.01 -0.89
N PRO A 137 1.40 6.34 -0.71
CA PRO A 137 1.97 7.23 -1.71
C PRO A 137 3.41 6.79 -2.06
N PRO A 138 3.81 6.66 -3.35
CA PRO A 138 5.13 6.13 -3.70
C PRO A 138 6.31 6.91 -3.08
N ALA A 139 6.13 8.22 -2.84
CA ALA A 139 7.15 9.06 -2.20
C ALA A 139 7.39 8.71 -0.72
N GLU A 140 6.46 8.02 -0.07
CA GLU A 140 6.57 7.57 1.32
C GLU A 140 7.17 6.16 1.44
N ALA A 141 7.30 5.43 0.32
CA ALA A 141 7.87 4.08 0.30
C ALA A 141 9.40 4.15 0.34
N LYS A 142 10.02 3.49 1.32
CA LYS A 142 11.49 3.45 1.47
C LYS A 142 12.10 2.41 0.53
N LEU A 143 12.11 2.72 -0.77
CA LEU A 143 12.52 1.80 -1.85
C LEU A 143 13.94 2.05 -2.40
N LYS A 144 14.72 2.90 -1.73
CA LYS A 144 16.11 3.23 -2.10
C LYS A 144 17.07 2.61 -1.09
#